data_AF-A0A3G7TJ48-F1
#
_entry.id   AF-A0A3G7TJ48-F1
#
_cell.length_a   1.000
_cell.length_b   1.000
_cell.length_c   1.000
_cell.angle_alpha   90.00
_cell.angle_beta   90.00
_cell.angle_gamma   90.00
#
_symmetry.space_group_name_H-M   'P 1'
#
loop_
_entity.id
_entity.type
_entity.pdbx_description
1 polymer ?
#
loop_
_entity_poly.entity_id
_entity_poly.type
_entity_poly.pdbx_seq_one_letter_code
_entity_poly.pdbx_strand_id
1 'polypeptide(L)'
;MQHWILLGWLGLCAVQDIRQRHLANGLTLGVALLALGYLLWAGNTWLGADAVEGGRALLLALLLTVPGYVLGRMGGGDVKLLAALGLASDPLHLLGTFIGAALASGLWWLLAPRLLPAADQPLARSLQYLDPRRGQKYAFAPFVLAGMALTLLWAR
;
A
#
# COMPACT_ATOMS: atom_id res chain seq x y z
N MET A 1 -5.66 19.06 -0.58
CA MET A 1 -6.86 18.39 -1.13
C MET A 1 -6.51 17.02 -1.72
N GLN A 2 -5.45 16.89 -2.52
CA GLN A 2 -5.05 15.62 -3.17
C GLN A 2 -4.77 14.44 -2.23
N HIS A 3 -4.31 14.68 -0.99
CA HIS A 3 -4.11 13.62 0.02
C HIS A 3 -5.39 12.81 0.33
N TRP A 4 -6.58 13.43 0.27
CA TRP A 4 -7.84 12.73 0.50
C TRP A 4 -8.19 11.75 -0.64
N ILE A 5 -7.83 12.11 -1.88
CA ILE A 5 -8.02 11.25 -3.05
C ILE A 5 -7.13 10.01 -2.94
N LEU A 6 -5.88 10.20 -2.54
CA LEU A 6 -4.93 9.11 -2.27
C LEU A 6 -5.42 8.17 -1.17
N LEU A 7 -5.89 8.71 -0.04
CA LEU A 7 -6.43 7.92 1.06
C LEU A 7 -7.70 7.16 0.65
N GLY A 8 -8.59 7.81 -0.12
CA GLY A 8 -9.79 7.17 -0.67
C GLY A 8 -9.46 6.01 -1.60
N TRP A 9 -8.49 6.19 -2.51
CA TRP A 9 -8.01 5.14 -3.40
C TRP A 9 -7.34 3.99 -2.64
N LEU A 10 -6.43 4.28 -1.70
CA LEU A 10 -5.82 3.27 -0.84
C LEU A 10 -6.88 2.53 -0.01
N GLY A 11 -7.94 3.22 0.42
CA GLY A 11 -9.07 2.63 1.14
C GLY A 11 -9.84 1.64 0.28
N LEU A 12 -10.12 2.01 -0.97
CA LEU A 12 -10.72 1.10 -1.95
C LEU A 12 -9.82 -0.10 -2.24
N CYS A 13 -8.51 0.12 -2.40
CA CYS A 13 -7.54 -0.97 -2.56
C CYS A 13 -7.52 -1.90 -1.34
N ALA A 14 -7.52 -1.36 -0.12
CA ALA A 14 -7.54 -2.13 1.12
C ALA A 14 -8.83 -2.95 1.26
N VAL A 15 -9.99 -2.35 0.99
CA VAL A 15 -11.29 -3.06 1.02
C VAL A 15 -11.32 -4.16 -0.05
N GLN A 16 -10.82 -3.90 -1.26
CA GLN A 16 -10.74 -4.93 -2.29
C GLN A 16 -9.76 -6.05 -1.93
N ASP A 17 -8.59 -5.72 -1.38
CA ASP A 17 -7.59 -6.69 -0.95
C ASP A 17 -8.14 -7.61 0.15
N ILE A 18 -8.84 -7.03 1.15
CA ILE A 18 -9.51 -7.78 2.22
C ILE A 18 -10.65 -8.66 1.66
N ARG A 19 -11.48 -8.14 0.75
CA ARG A 19 -12.68 -8.86 0.27
C ARG A 19 -12.39 -9.90 -0.79
N GLN A 20 -11.45 -9.65 -1.68
CA GLN A 20 -11.20 -10.49 -2.86
C GLN A 20 -9.86 -11.23 -2.80
N ARG A 21 -8.97 -10.91 -1.83
CA ARG A 21 -7.58 -11.45 -1.74
C ARG A 21 -6.82 -11.35 -3.06
N HIS A 22 -7.25 -10.42 -3.90
CA HIS A 22 -6.78 -10.24 -5.25
C HIS A 22 -6.89 -8.76 -5.57
N LEU A 23 -5.75 -8.11 -5.69
CA LEU A 23 -5.70 -6.74 -6.14
C LEU A 23 -6.08 -6.72 -7.63
N ALA A 24 -7.22 -6.14 -7.94
CA ALA A 24 -7.66 -6.00 -9.33
C ALA A 24 -6.62 -5.17 -10.09
N ASN A 25 -5.95 -5.79 -11.07
CA ASN A 25 -4.95 -5.13 -11.91
C ASN A 25 -5.50 -3.85 -12.54
N GLY A 26 -6.79 -3.79 -12.86
CA GLY A 26 -7.43 -2.61 -13.44
C GLY A 26 -7.44 -1.38 -12.53
N LEU A 27 -7.64 -1.54 -11.22
CA LEU A 27 -7.70 -0.39 -10.30
C LEU A 27 -6.31 0.18 -10.01
N THR A 28 -5.31 -0.71 -9.88
CA THR A 28 -3.91 -0.31 -9.64
C THR A 28 -3.24 0.23 -10.90
N LEU A 29 -3.44 -0.40 -12.06
CA LEU A 29 -2.93 0.12 -13.34
C LEU A 29 -3.65 1.39 -13.75
N GLY A 30 -4.97 1.49 -13.53
CA GLY A 30 -5.73 2.70 -13.84
C GLY A 30 -5.18 3.92 -13.09
N VAL A 31 -4.95 3.78 -11.78
CA VAL A 31 -4.36 4.88 -11.00
C VAL A 31 -2.88 5.09 -11.31
N ALA A 32 -2.09 4.05 -11.58
CA ALA A 32 -0.72 4.22 -12.06
C ALA A 32 -0.66 5.04 -13.36
N LEU A 33 -1.54 4.72 -14.33
CA LEU A 33 -1.62 5.43 -15.61
C LEU A 33 -2.13 6.86 -15.45
N LEU A 34 -3.12 7.09 -14.58
CA LEU A 34 -3.61 8.43 -14.28
C LEU A 34 -2.54 9.29 -13.56
N ALA A 35 -1.83 8.71 -12.60
CA ALA A 35 -0.73 9.39 -11.91
C ALA A 35 0.41 9.71 -12.88
N LEU A 36 0.79 8.76 -13.75
CA LEU A 36 1.80 8.98 -14.78
C LEU A 36 1.35 10.03 -15.80
N GLY A 37 0.12 9.95 -16.31
CA GLY A 37 -0.43 10.92 -17.24
C GLY A 37 -0.50 12.33 -16.64
N TYR A 38 -0.87 12.44 -15.36
CA TYR A 38 -0.82 13.70 -14.64
C TYR A 38 0.61 14.21 -14.48
N LEU A 39 1.56 13.35 -14.10
CA LEU A 39 2.97 13.72 -13.95
C LEU A 39 3.56 14.26 -15.26
N LEU A 40 3.24 13.62 -16.38
CA LEU A 40 3.69 14.03 -17.71
C LEU A 40 3.03 15.32 -18.19
N TRP A 41 1.80 15.60 -17.76
CA TRP A 41 1.07 16.80 -18.16
C TRP A 41 1.37 18.00 -17.25
N ALA A 42 1.22 17.83 -15.93
CA ALA A 42 1.38 18.89 -14.94
C ALA A 42 2.85 19.13 -14.57
N GLY A 43 3.75 18.18 -14.83
CA GLY A 43 5.16 18.25 -14.43
C GLY A 43 5.41 17.96 -12.95
N ASN A 44 4.35 17.68 -12.18
CA ASN A 44 4.41 17.39 -10.75
C ASN A 44 3.52 16.20 -10.36
N THR A 45 3.77 15.60 -9.20
CA THR A 45 2.99 14.50 -8.63
C THR A 45 1.73 15.04 -7.96
N TRP A 46 0.81 14.15 -7.56
CA TRP A 46 -0.42 14.59 -6.87
C TRP A 46 -0.15 15.24 -5.51
N LEU A 47 0.97 14.91 -4.87
CA LEU A 47 1.44 15.56 -3.65
C LEU A 47 2.29 16.82 -3.91
N GLY A 48 2.50 17.18 -5.17
CA GLY A 48 3.19 18.40 -5.58
C GLY A 48 4.71 18.28 -5.71
N ALA A 49 5.25 17.05 -5.73
CA ALA A 49 6.67 16.81 -5.97
C ALA A 49 7.02 16.93 -7.45
N ASP A 50 8.26 17.25 -7.78
CA ASP A 50 8.69 17.38 -9.19
C ASP A 50 8.64 16.02 -9.93
N ALA A 51 8.54 16.06 -11.27
CA ALA A 51 8.56 14.87 -12.11
C ALA A 51 9.77 13.95 -11.85
N VAL A 52 10.93 14.54 -11.56
CA VAL A 52 12.16 13.79 -11.22
C VAL A 52 11.99 13.05 -9.89
N GLU A 53 11.33 13.66 -8.90
CA GLU A 53 11.05 13.04 -7.62
C GLU A 53 10.00 11.93 -7.73
N GLY A 54 8.94 12.14 -8.51
CA GLY A 54 7.96 11.10 -8.83
C GLY A 54 8.59 9.89 -9.55
N GLY A 55 9.50 10.14 -10.49
CA GLY A 55 10.28 9.09 -11.17
C GLY A 55 11.22 8.35 -10.21
N ARG A 56 11.90 9.08 -9.30
CA ARG A 56 12.73 8.48 -8.25
C ARG A 56 11.90 7.64 -7.28
N ALA A 57 10.71 8.10 -6.90
CA ALA A 57 9.79 7.36 -6.06
C ALA A 57 9.33 6.06 -6.75
N LEU A 58 9.00 6.11 -8.04
CA LEU A 58 8.68 4.91 -8.81
C LEU A 58 9.85 3.91 -8.83
N LEU A 59 11.07 4.38 -9.11
CA LEU A 59 12.26 3.53 -9.10
C LEU A 59 12.51 2.91 -7.73
N LEU A 60 12.38 3.68 -6.65
CA LEU A 60 12.49 3.19 -5.29
C LEU A 60 11.41 2.15 -4.97
N ALA A 61 10.17 2.39 -5.38
CA ALA A 61 9.08 1.44 -5.19
C ALA A 61 9.41 0.11 -5.85
N LEU A 62 9.88 0.12 -7.10
CA LEU A 62 10.28 -1.09 -7.81
C LEU A 62 11.51 -1.75 -7.16
N LEU A 63 12.52 -0.97 -6.80
CA LEU A 63 13.74 -1.50 -6.18
C LEU A 63 13.46 -2.18 -4.83
N LEU A 64 12.50 -1.68 -4.06
CA LEU A 64 12.12 -2.27 -2.77
C LEU A 64 11.17 -3.46 -2.94
N THR A 65 10.26 -3.41 -3.91
CA THR A 65 9.18 -4.41 -4.04
C THR A 65 9.51 -5.56 -4.97
N VAL A 66 10.34 -5.36 -6.00
CA VAL A 66 10.74 -6.42 -6.94
C VAL A 66 11.53 -7.53 -6.23
N PRO A 67 12.52 -7.25 -5.36
CA PRO A 67 13.18 -8.30 -4.58
C PRO A 67 12.17 -9.03 -3.69
N GLY A 68 11.26 -8.29 -3.03
CA GLY A 68 10.20 -8.88 -2.22
C GLY A 68 9.27 -9.80 -3.01
N TYR A 69 8.97 -9.46 -4.26
CA TYR A 69 8.19 -10.27 -5.18
C TYR A 69 8.93 -11.53 -5.63
N VAL A 70 10.21 -11.40 -6.01
CA VAL A 70 11.05 -12.54 -6.41
C VAL A 70 11.27 -13.52 -5.25
N LEU A 71 11.43 -13.02 -4.02
CA LEU A 71 11.50 -13.85 -2.81
C LEU A 71 10.14 -14.46 -2.40
N GLY A 72 9.06 -14.21 -3.15
CA GLY A 72 7.72 -14.72 -2.87
C GLY A 72 7.06 -14.12 -1.62
N ARG A 73 7.60 -13.01 -1.09
CA ARG A 73 7.10 -12.32 0.10
C ARG A 73 6.07 -11.24 -0.22
N MET A 74 6.08 -10.69 -1.42
CA MET A 74 5.12 -9.69 -1.90
C MET A 74 4.36 -10.21 -3.11
N GLY A 75 3.08 -9.85 -3.21
CA GLY A 75 2.27 -10.12 -4.39
C GLY A 75 2.56 -9.14 -5.52
N GLY A 76 2.27 -9.55 -6.77
CA GLY A 76 2.37 -8.65 -7.92
C GLY A 76 1.40 -7.45 -7.86
N GLY A 77 0.37 -7.54 -7.01
CA GLY A 77 -0.50 -6.41 -6.68
C GLY A 77 0.21 -5.35 -5.83
N ASP A 78 0.98 -5.78 -4.82
CA ASP A 78 1.67 -4.90 -3.87
C ASP A 78 2.72 -4.05 -4.57
N VAL A 79 3.47 -4.66 -5.51
CA VAL A 79 4.43 -3.98 -6.38
C VAL A 79 3.75 -2.85 -7.16
N LYS A 80 2.59 -3.13 -7.76
CA LYS A 80 1.85 -2.15 -8.57
C LYS A 80 1.24 -1.05 -7.71
N LEU A 81 0.73 -1.40 -6.55
CA LEU A 81 0.17 -0.44 -5.59
C LEU A 81 1.24 0.54 -5.12
N LEU A 82 2.43 0.05 -4.72
CA LEU A 82 3.53 0.90 -4.30
C LEU A 82 4.14 1.69 -5.46
N ALA A 83 4.18 1.13 -6.68
CA ALA A 83 4.59 1.86 -7.88
C ALA A 83 3.64 3.03 -8.20
N ALA A 84 2.32 2.80 -8.13
CA ALA A 84 1.31 3.84 -8.30
C ALA A 84 1.40 4.89 -7.19
N LEU A 85 1.62 4.48 -5.94
CA LEU A 85 1.83 5.38 -4.82
C LEU A 85 3.08 6.25 -5.05
N GLY A 86 4.19 5.68 -5.51
CA GLY A 86 5.41 6.41 -5.82
C GLY A 86 5.18 7.50 -6.89
N LEU A 87 4.48 7.16 -7.98
CA LEU A 87 4.12 8.14 -9.03
C LEU A 87 3.20 9.27 -8.53
N ALA A 88 2.33 8.98 -7.57
CA ALA A 88 1.40 9.96 -7.02
C ALA A 88 2.00 10.79 -5.87
N SER A 89 3.15 10.39 -5.32
CA SER A 89 3.74 10.98 -4.12
C SER A 89 5.18 11.47 -4.33
N ASP A 90 6.09 11.03 -3.48
CA ASP A 90 7.52 11.35 -3.50
C ASP A 90 8.27 10.25 -2.73
N PRO A 91 9.61 10.24 -2.81
CA PRO A 91 10.42 9.21 -2.16
C PRO A 91 10.23 9.12 -0.65
N LEU A 92 10.03 10.25 0.04
CA LEU A 92 9.90 10.28 1.50
C LEU A 92 8.58 9.67 1.95
N HIS A 93 7.46 10.07 1.33
CA HIS A 93 6.15 9.52 1.65
C HIS A 93 6.06 8.04 1.29
N LEU A 94 6.65 7.62 0.17
CA LEU A 94 6.73 6.22 -0.21
C LEU A 94 7.52 5.40 0.83
N LEU A 95 8.70 5.88 1.25
CA LEU A 95 9.55 5.18 2.20
C LEU A 95 8.90 5.09 3.58
N GLY A 96 8.33 6.20 4.06
CA GLY A 96 7.58 6.24 5.32
C GLY A 96 6.38 5.29 5.29
N THR A 97 5.65 5.26 4.16
CA THR A 97 4.54 4.32 3.97
C THR A 97 5.01 2.88 3.99
N PHE A 98 6.10 2.57 3.28
CA PHE A 98 6.66 1.22 3.21
C PHE A 98 7.14 0.73 4.58
N ILE A 99 7.87 1.57 5.31
CA ILE A 99 8.35 1.27 6.67
C ILE A 99 7.16 1.12 7.62
N GLY A 100 6.19 2.03 7.58
CA GLY A 100 4.97 1.97 8.38
C GLY A 100 4.16 0.70 8.12
N ALA A 101 4.03 0.31 6.84
CA ALA A 101 3.37 -0.92 6.45
C ALA A 101 4.13 -2.16 6.95
N ALA A 102 5.46 -2.18 6.83
CA ALA A 102 6.29 -3.27 7.32
C ALA A 102 6.19 -3.40 8.84
N LEU A 103 6.28 -2.30 9.59
CA LEU A 103 6.12 -2.29 11.04
C LEU A 103 4.71 -2.75 11.46
N ALA A 104 3.67 -2.23 10.81
CA ALA A 104 2.29 -2.61 11.10
C ALA A 104 2.03 -4.10 10.79
N SER A 105 2.56 -4.61 9.68
CA SER A 105 2.48 -6.03 9.33
C SER A 105 3.22 -6.92 10.33
N GLY A 106 4.40 -6.50 10.79
CA GLY A 106 5.20 -7.22 11.76
C GLY A 106 4.55 -7.24 13.14
N LEU A 107 4.02 -6.09 13.58
CA LEU A 107 3.27 -5.98 14.82
C LEU A 107 1.99 -6.82 14.77
N TRP A 108 1.28 -6.79 13.64
CA TRP A 108 0.12 -7.65 13.42
C TRP A 108 0.50 -9.13 13.48
N TRP A 109 1.62 -9.55 12.87
CA TRP A 109 2.08 -10.93 12.93
C TRP A 109 2.34 -11.42 14.37
N LEU A 110 2.80 -10.53 15.26
CA LEU A 110 3.02 -10.81 16.68
C LEU A 110 1.74 -10.78 17.52
N LEU A 111 0.82 -9.85 17.21
CA LEU A 111 -0.41 -9.63 17.98
C LEU A 111 -1.57 -10.52 17.53
N ALA A 112 -1.68 -10.83 16.24
CA ALA A 112 -2.70 -11.69 15.66
C ALA A 112 -2.94 -12.98 16.44
N PRO A 113 -1.93 -13.82 16.76
CA PRO A 113 -2.15 -15.05 17.51
C PRO A 113 -2.68 -14.84 18.94
N ARG A 114 -2.51 -13.63 19.52
CA ARG A 114 -3.02 -13.28 20.85
C ARG A 114 -4.39 -12.60 20.81
N LEU A 115 -4.67 -11.83 19.76
CA LEU A 115 -5.90 -11.05 19.61
C LEU A 115 -7.02 -11.83 18.91
N LEU A 116 -6.71 -12.72 17.96
CA LEU A 116 -7.71 -13.53 17.26
C LEU A 116 -8.55 -14.44 18.19
N PRO A 117 -7.97 -15.09 19.22
CA PRO A 117 -8.75 -15.89 20.17
C PRO A 117 -9.66 -15.04 21.08
N ALA A 118 -9.33 -13.76 21.28
CA ALA A 118 -10.03 -12.84 22.18
C ALA A 118 -11.06 -11.95 21.46
N ALA A 119 -11.10 -11.97 20.12
CA ALA A 119 -11.99 -11.15 19.32
C ALA A 119 -13.35 -11.84 19.11
N ASP A 120 -14.44 -11.07 19.19
CA ASP A 120 -15.80 -11.55 18.93
C ASP A 120 -15.93 -12.22 17.55
N GLN A 121 -16.78 -13.24 17.42
CA GLN A 121 -16.92 -14.07 16.21
C GLN A 121 -17.00 -13.31 14.86
N PRO A 122 -17.70 -12.17 14.71
CA PRO A 122 -17.72 -11.44 13.44
C PRO A 122 -16.41 -10.70 13.17
N LEU A 123 -15.76 -10.15 14.21
CA LEU A 123 -14.48 -9.47 14.11
C LEU A 123 -13.37 -10.49 13.83
N ALA A 124 -13.38 -11.61 14.54
CA ALA A 124 -12.48 -12.73 14.30
C ALA A 124 -12.60 -13.27 12.88
N ARG A 125 -13.81 -13.34 12.29
CA ARG A 125 -13.97 -13.73 10.87
C ARG A 125 -13.31 -12.75 9.92
N SER A 126 -13.52 -11.45 10.09
CA SER A 126 -12.88 -10.42 9.24
C SER A 126 -11.35 -10.38 9.41
N LEU A 127 -10.86 -10.59 10.64
CA LEU A 127 -9.43 -10.61 10.97
C LEU A 127 -8.74 -11.93 10.60
N GLN A 128 -9.48 -13.04 10.47
CA GLN A 128 -8.96 -14.30 9.93
C GLN A 128 -8.50 -14.18 8.45
N TYR A 129 -8.94 -13.14 7.73
CA TYR A 129 -8.43 -12.84 6.38
C TYR A 129 -7.06 -12.15 6.41
N LEU A 130 -6.63 -11.62 7.57
CA LEU A 130 -5.32 -11.05 7.82
C LEU A 130 -4.38 -12.03 8.56
N ASP A 131 -4.81 -13.28 8.78
CA ASP A 131 -4.03 -14.29 9.52
C ASP A 131 -2.94 -14.89 8.61
N PRO A 132 -1.64 -14.64 8.91
CA PRO A 132 -0.53 -15.14 8.12
C PRO A 132 -0.36 -16.67 8.20
N ARG A 133 -1.02 -17.36 9.15
CA ARG A 133 -0.86 -18.81 9.36
C ARG A 133 -1.70 -19.69 8.43
N ARG A 134 -2.63 -19.11 7.66
CA ARG A 134 -3.58 -19.89 6.81
C ARG A 134 -3.14 -20.13 5.37
N GLY A 135 -1.89 -19.81 5.03
CA GLY A 135 -1.26 -20.23 3.76
C GLY A 135 -1.82 -19.59 2.47
N GLN A 136 -2.69 -18.59 2.57
CA GLN A 136 -3.23 -17.85 1.41
C GLN A 136 -2.82 -16.38 1.47
N LYS A 137 -2.58 -15.80 0.28
CA LYS A 137 -2.05 -14.44 0.01
C LYS A 137 -2.37 -13.40 1.10
N TYR A 138 -1.32 -12.85 1.68
CA TYR A 138 -1.34 -11.83 2.72
C TYR A 138 -1.90 -10.51 2.17
N ALA A 139 -2.92 -9.94 2.83
CA ALA A 139 -3.51 -8.66 2.42
C ALA A 139 -2.63 -7.49 2.91
N PHE A 140 -1.74 -7.02 2.05
CA PHE A 140 -0.74 -5.99 2.36
C PHE A 140 -1.30 -4.55 2.25
N ALA A 141 -2.29 -4.32 1.38
CA ALA A 141 -2.88 -3.00 1.14
C ALA A 141 -3.42 -2.26 2.40
N PRO A 142 -4.09 -2.90 3.38
CA PRO A 142 -4.52 -2.20 4.60
C PRO A 142 -3.36 -1.69 5.44
N PHE A 143 -2.22 -2.39 5.45
CA PHE A 143 -1.02 -1.93 6.14
C PHE A 143 -0.37 -0.75 5.41
N VAL A 144 -0.41 -0.75 4.07
CA VAL A 144 0.03 0.41 3.26
C VAL A 144 -0.83 1.64 3.55
N LEU A 145 -2.15 1.48 3.67
CA LEU A 145 -3.02 2.60 4.04
C LEU A 145 -2.66 3.15 5.43
N ALA A 146 -2.45 2.28 6.42
CA ALA A 146 -2.07 2.69 7.76
C ALA A 146 -0.71 3.41 7.76
N GLY A 147 0.28 2.87 7.03
CA GLY A 147 1.59 3.48 6.85
C GLY A 147 1.48 4.87 6.22
N MET A 148 0.71 5.01 5.14
CA MET A 148 0.53 6.29 4.45
C MET A 148 -0.17 7.32 5.34
N ALA A 149 -1.22 6.93 6.05
CA ALA A 149 -1.91 7.82 6.99
C ALA A 149 -0.97 8.32 8.09
N LEU A 150 -0.14 7.43 8.65
CA LEU A 150 0.83 7.78 9.69
C LEU A 150 1.95 8.67 9.14
N THR A 151 2.40 8.41 7.90
CA THR A 151 3.41 9.23 7.24
C THR A 151 2.89 10.63 6.94
N LEU A 152 1.63 10.77 6.50
CA LEU A 152 0.98 12.07 6.29
C LEU A 152 0.77 12.85 7.60
N LEU A 153 0.57 12.16 8.73
CA LEU A 153 0.50 12.79 10.05
C LEU A 153 1.87 13.27 10.52
N TRP A 154 2.94 12.57 10.17
CA TRP A 154 4.31 12.92 10.52
C TRP A 154 4.89 14.02 9.62
N ALA A 155 4.55 14.03 8.33
CA ALA A 155 5.05 14.98 7.32
C ALA A 155 4.28 16.31 7.30
N ARG A 156 3.41 16.55 8.28
CA ARG A 156 2.75 17.84 8.53
C ARG A 156 3.59 18.73 9.43
#